data_AF-A0A948TUC8-F1
#
_entry.id   AF-A0A948TUC8-F1
#
_cell.length_a   1.000
_cell.length_b   1.000
_cell.length_c   1.000
_cell.angle_alpha   90.00
_cell.angle_beta   90.00
_cell.angle_gamma   90.00
#
_symmetry.space_group_name_H-M   'P 1'
#
loop_
_entity.id
_entity.type
_entity.pdbx_description
1 polymer ?
#
loop_
_entity_poly.entity_id
_entity_poly.type
_entity_poly.pdbx_seq_one_letter_code
_entity_poly.pdbx_strand_id
1 'polypeptide(L)'
;MTRWFLILLTALSLTGCGYNDFQRLDEQTKSAWSEVLNQYQRRADLVPNIVATVKGEAAFEQETLTKVIEARAKATSIQVTPETLNNPEAFNKFQAAQGELGSALSRLMMVSEQYPNLKANQGFSDLRVQLEGTENRVTVARNRYIQAVQAYNVLARSFPSNLTAMVFGYQPKPSFSVQNEAAISTPPVVDFNKK
;
A
#
# COMPACT_ATOMS: atom_id res chain seq x y z
N MET A 1 54.41 14.48 -0.90
CA MET A 1 53.99 13.40 -1.81
C MET A 1 52.97 12.48 -1.15
N THR A 2 53.32 11.76 -0.07
CA THR A 2 52.45 10.76 0.60
C THR A 2 51.12 11.32 1.17
N ARG A 3 51.13 12.52 1.77
CA ARG A 3 49.92 13.20 2.28
C ARG A 3 48.91 13.55 1.17
N TRP A 4 49.41 14.03 0.02
CA TRP A 4 48.57 14.38 -1.12
C TRP A 4 47.99 13.13 -1.78
N PHE A 5 48.76 12.04 -1.81
CA PHE A 5 48.29 10.75 -2.27
C PHE A 5 47.16 10.19 -1.39
N LEU A 6 47.27 10.32 -0.06
CA LEU A 6 46.22 9.94 0.89
C LEU A 6 44.94 10.77 0.73
N ILE A 7 45.06 12.09 0.51
CA ILE A 7 43.92 12.99 0.27
C ILE A 7 43.23 12.65 -1.06
N LEU A 8 44.02 12.37 -2.11
CA LEU A 8 43.47 11.97 -3.40
C LEU A 8 42.76 10.61 -3.30
N LEU A 9 43.35 9.65 -2.58
CA LEU A 9 42.77 8.33 -2.35
C LEU A 9 41.46 8.43 -1.56
N THR A 10 41.40 9.31 -0.55
CA THR A 10 40.16 9.56 0.21
C THR A 10 39.10 10.25 -0.64
N ALA A 11 39.47 11.26 -1.44
CA ALA A 11 38.58 11.93 -2.37
C ALA A 11 38.01 10.98 -3.44
N LEU A 12 38.84 10.08 -3.99
CA LEU A 12 38.40 9.04 -4.94
C LEU A 12 37.56 7.94 -4.27
N SER A 13 37.79 7.63 -2.99
CA SER A 13 36.95 6.67 -2.26
C SER A 13 35.57 7.22 -1.90
N LEU A 14 35.40 8.54 -1.81
CA LEU A 14 34.12 9.19 -1.50
C LEU A 14 33.08 9.04 -2.64
N THR A 15 33.50 8.87 -3.89
CA THR A 15 32.59 8.70 -5.03
C THR A 15 31.99 7.28 -5.10
N GLY A 16 32.62 6.28 -4.48
CA GLY A 16 32.16 4.88 -4.43
C GLY A 16 31.27 4.53 -3.23
N CYS A 17 31.03 5.46 -2.32
CA CYS A 17 30.28 5.25 -1.07
C CYS A 17 28.74 5.21 -1.25
N GLY A 18 28.22 5.45 -2.46
CA GLY A 18 26.80 5.29 -2.78
C GLY A 18 25.87 6.38 -2.23
N TYR A 19 26.37 7.52 -1.74
CA TYR A 19 25.53 8.62 -1.23
C TYR A 19 24.50 9.11 -2.26
N ASN A 20 24.95 9.37 -3.50
CA ASN A 20 24.05 9.82 -4.57
C ASN A 20 23.04 8.73 -4.95
N ASP A 21 23.41 7.45 -4.83
CA ASP A 21 22.50 6.34 -5.05
C ASP A 21 21.42 6.28 -3.96
N PHE A 22 21.77 6.56 -2.69
CA PHE A 22 20.77 6.69 -1.64
C PHE A 22 19.77 7.81 -1.94
N GLN A 23 20.23 8.99 -2.36
CA GLN A 23 19.34 10.09 -2.72
C GLN A 23 18.40 9.72 -3.87
N ARG A 24 18.96 9.10 -4.92
CA ARG A 24 18.19 8.64 -6.08
C ARG A 24 17.14 7.59 -5.70
N LEU A 25 17.52 6.57 -4.92
CA LEU A 25 16.62 5.49 -4.53
C LEU A 25 15.59 5.94 -3.48
N ASP A 26 15.94 6.89 -2.61
CA ASP A 26 14.99 7.50 -1.67
C ASP A 26 13.89 8.26 -2.42
N GLU A 27 14.26 9.07 -3.42
CA GLU A 27 13.30 9.80 -4.24
C GLU A 27 12.43 8.85 -5.08
N GLN A 28 13.01 7.78 -5.64
CA GLN A 28 12.23 6.74 -6.31
C GLN A 28 11.24 6.06 -5.37
N THR A 29 11.62 5.79 -4.13
CA THR A 29 10.73 5.19 -3.13
C THR A 29 9.59 6.12 -2.76
N LYS A 30 9.88 7.41 -2.57
CA LYS A 30 8.86 8.46 -2.32
C LYS A 30 7.90 8.60 -3.49
N SER A 31 8.41 8.62 -4.72
CA SER A 31 7.58 8.67 -5.93
C SER A 31 6.64 7.46 -6.04
N ALA A 32 7.17 6.24 -5.84
CA ALA A 32 6.36 5.03 -5.84
C ALA A 32 5.33 5.01 -4.70
N TRP A 33 5.66 5.57 -3.54
CA TRP A 33 4.72 5.72 -2.43
C TRP A 33 3.60 6.70 -2.76
N SER A 34 3.90 7.85 -3.35
CA SER A 34 2.89 8.81 -3.78
C SER A 34 1.90 8.18 -4.76
N GLU A 35 2.37 7.33 -5.66
CA GLU A 35 1.50 6.58 -6.57
C GLU A 35 0.55 5.64 -5.81
N VAL A 36 1.05 4.93 -4.79
CA VAL A 36 0.21 4.10 -3.92
C VAL A 36 -0.88 4.93 -3.24
N LEU A 37 -0.54 6.10 -2.71
CA LEU A 37 -1.49 7.01 -2.06
C LEU A 37 -2.56 7.50 -3.04
N ASN A 38 -2.18 7.85 -4.26
CA ASN A 38 -3.12 8.28 -5.30
C ASN A 38 -4.17 7.20 -5.59
N GLN A 39 -3.75 5.93 -5.68
CA GLN A 39 -4.68 4.83 -5.94
C GLN A 39 -5.60 4.55 -4.74
N TYR A 40 -5.08 4.61 -3.51
CA TYR A 40 -5.93 4.48 -2.31
C TYR A 40 -6.91 5.64 -2.14
N GLN A 41 -6.49 6.87 -2.45
CA GLN A 41 -7.36 8.04 -2.46
C GLN A 41 -8.49 7.85 -3.47
N ARG A 42 -8.16 7.46 -4.71
CA ARG A 42 -9.16 7.19 -5.75
C ARG A 42 -10.19 6.17 -5.29
N ARG A 43 -9.76 5.10 -4.63
CA ARG A 43 -10.67 4.09 -4.08
C ARG A 43 -11.62 4.69 -3.04
N ALA A 44 -11.09 5.47 -2.09
CA ALA A 44 -11.90 6.13 -1.08
C ALA A 44 -12.89 7.15 -1.67
N ASP A 45 -12.54 7.79 -2.79
CA ASP A 45 -13.38 8.75 -3.51
C ASP A 45 -14.53 8.09 -4.28
N LEU A 46 -14.41 6.81 -4.65
CA LEU A 46 -15.51 6.06 -5.27
C LEU A 46 -16.59 5.65 -4.25
N VAL A 47 -16.23 5.49 -2.98
CA VAL A 47 -17.12 4.96 -1.94
C VAL A 47 -18.42 5.77 -1.78
N PRO A 48 -18.42 7.11 -1.73
CA PRO A 48 -19.67 7.87 -1.59
C PRO A 48 -20.65 7.60 -2.73
N ASN A 49 -20.17 7.49 -3.97
CA ASN A 49 -21.00 7.19 -5.13
C ASN A 49 -21.56 5.76 -5.06
N ILE A 50 -20.72 4.78 -4.69
CA ILE A 50 -21.16 3.40 -4.47
C ILE A 50 -22.25 3.34 -3.41
N VAL A 51 -22.03 3.99 -2.26
CA VAL A 51 -23.00 4.04 -1.16
C VAL A 51 -24.30 4.71 -1.60
N ALA A 52 -24.24 5.81 -2.34
CA ALA A 52 -25.43 6.50 -2.83
C ALA A 52 -26.25 5.63 -3.79
N THR A 53 -25.60 4.93 -4.72
CA THR A 53 -26.29 4.01 -5.65
C THR A 53 -26.92 2.84 -4.93
N VAL A 54 -26.21 2.23 -3.98
CA VAL A 54 -26.73 1.08 -3.22
C VAL A 54 -27.85 1.49 -2.25
N LYS A 55 -27.79 2.69 -1.65
CA LYS A 55 -28.87 3.23 -0.80
C LYS A 55 -30.19 3.43 -1.56
N GLY A 56 -30.16 3.56 -2.88
CA GLY A 56 -31.37 3.60 -3.72
C GLY A 56 -32.14 2.28 -3.72
N GLU A 57 -31.51 1.17 -3.33
CA GLU A 57 -32.16 -0.14 -3.16
C GLU A 57 -32.71 -0.26 -1.73
N ALA A 58 -34.03 -0.07 -1.60
CA ALA A 58 -34.70 -0.02 -0.29
C ALA A 58 -34.54 -1.30 0.55
N ALA A 59 -34.36 -2.46 -0.09
CA ALA A 59 -34.18 -3.74 0.57
C ALA A 59 -32.71 -4.08 0.93
N PHE A 60 -31.77 -3.17 0.67
CA PHE A 60 -30.35 -3.47 0.87
C PHE A 60 -29.94 -3.48 2.36
N GLU A 61 -29.02 -4.38 2.71
CA GLU A 61 -28.50 -4.54 4.07
C GLU A 61 -27.79 -3.28 4.60
N GLN A 62 -28.41 -2.63 5.58
CA GLN A 62 -27.85 -1.42 6.21
C GLN A 62 -26.54 -1.68 6.95
N GLU A 63 -26.39 -2.87 7.56
CA GLU A 63 -25.16 -3.23 8.26
C GLU A 63 -23.95 -3.25 7.30
N THR A 64 -24.13 -3.81 6.10
CA THR A 64 -23.08 -3.88 5.07
C THR A 64 -22.67 -2.48 4.60
N LEU A 65 -23.63 -1.57 4.39
CA LEU A 65 -23.35 -0.17 4.05
C LEU A 65 -22.63 0.57 5.17
N THR A 66 -23.08 0.42 6.42
CA THR A 66 -22.45 1.04 7.59
C THR A 66 -20.98 0.63 7.72
N LYS A 67 -20.69 -0.68 7.58
CA LYS A 67 -19.30 -1.19 7.60
C LYS A 67 -18.43 -0.58 6.51
N VAL A 68 -18.96 -0.33 5.31
CA VAL A 68 -18.22 0.33 4.22
C VAL A 68 -17.94 1.80 4.55
N ILE A 69 -18.92 2.51 5.10
CA ILE A 69 -18.78 3.92 5.50
C ILE A 69 -17.74 4.06 6.62
N GLU A 70 -17.82 3.22 7.65
CA GLU A 70 -16.87 3.20 8.77
C GLU A 70 -15.46 2.84 8.31
N ALA A 71 -15.32 1.81 7.47
CA ALA A 71 -14.02 1.41 6.94
C ALA A 71 -13.40 2.52 6.07
N ARG A 72 -14.21 3.24 5.28
CA ARG A 72 -13.75 4.42 4.54
C ARG A 72 -13.28 5.51 5.49
N ALA A 73 -14.09 5.85 6.49
CA ALA A 73 -13.75 6.90 7.46
C ALA A 73 -12.42 6.60 8.15
N LYS A 74 -12.21 5.35 8.58
CA LYS A 74 -10.96 4.88 9.17
C LYS A 74 -9.79 4.91 8.19
N ALA A 75 -9.98 4.50 6.94
CA ALA A 75 -8.93 4.56 5.91
C ALA A 75 -8.50 5.99 5.59
N THR A 76 -9.44 6.95 5.62
CA THR A 76 -9.17 8.37 5.32
C THR A 76 -8.71 9.19 6.54
N SER A 77 -8.91 8.70 7.77
CA SER A 77 -8.49 9.41 8.98
C SER A 77 -7.00 9.27 9.28
N ILE A 78 -6.32 8.29 8.65
CA ILE A 78 -4.88 8.11 8.81
C ILE A 78 -4.16 9.22 8.05
N GLN A 79 -3.52 10.13 8.79
CA GLN A 79 -2.64 11.14 8.23
C GLN A 79 -1.37 10.46 7.72
N VAL A 80 -1.22 10.42 6.40
CA VAL A 80 0.00 9.96 5.77
C VAL A 80 0.99 11.12 5.70
N THR A 81 2.00 11.08 6.55
CA THR A 81 3.13 12.00 6.52
C THR A 81 4.32 11.34 5.81
N PRO A 82 5.31 12.12 5.32
CA PRO A 82 6.57 11.57 4.80
C PRO A 82 7.27 10.61 5.77
N GLU A 83 7.04 10.78 7.08
CA GLU A 83 7.59 9.94 8.15
C GLU A 83 6.94 8.55 8.24
N THR A 84 5.77 8.36 7.61
CA THR A 84 5.11 7.03 7.55
C THR A 84 6.02 5.99 6.88
N LEU A 85 6.86 6.43 5.93
CA LEU A 85 7.86 5.59 5.27
C LEU A 85 9.05 5.22 6.14
N ASN A 86 9.20 5.84 7.31
CA ASN A 86 10.27 5.56 8.26
C ASN A 86 9.73 5.00 9.59
N ASN A 87 8.41 4.86 9.72
CA ASN A 87 7.74 4.36 10.93
C ASN A 87 6.94 3.08 10.60
N PRO A 88 7.47 1.89 10.95
CA PRO A 88 6.79 0.62 10.70
C PRO A 88 5.40 0.52 11.33
N GLU A 89 5.19 1.11 12.51
CA GLU A 89 3.89 1.09 13.18
C GLU A 89 2.84 1.91 12.42
N ALA A 90 3.21 3.12 11.99
CA ALA A 90 2.34 3.96 11.16
C ALA A 90 2.03 3.28 9.82
N PHE A 91 3.04 2.68 9.18
CA PHE A 91 2.88 1.92 7.94
C PHE A 91 1.93 0.72 8.13
N ASN A 92 2.04 -0.02 9.22
CA ASN A 92 1.14 -1.13 9.54
C ASN A 92 -0.29 -0.69 9.82
N LYS A 93 -0.49 0.41 10.57
CA LYS A 93 -1.82 1.00 10.80
C LYS A 93 -2.47 1.42 9.47
N PHE A 94 -1.71 2.08 8.60
CA PHE A 94 -2.16 2.44 7.26
C PHE A 94 -2.58 1.21 6.45
N GLN A 95 -1.73 0.19 6.38
CA GLN A 95 -2.05 -1.06 5.68
C GLN A 95 -3.30 -1.75 6.22
N ALA A 96 -3.48 -1.80 7.54
CA ALA A 96 -4.63 -2.42 8.17
C ALA A 96 -5.94 -1.71 7.78
N ALA A 97 -5.98 -0.38 7.89
CA ALA A 97 -7.18 0.38 7.51
C ALA A 97 -7.50 0.28 6.02
N GLN A 98 -6.48 0.29 5.15
CA GLN A 98 -6.68 0.05 3.72
C GLN A 98 -7.17 -1.38 3.44
N GLY A 99 -6.68 -2.37 4.18
CA GLY A 99 -7.16 -3.76 4.09
C GLY A 99 -8.63 -3.90 4.51
N GLU A 100 -9.02 -3.25 5.60
CA GLU A 100 -10.40 -3.24 6.09
C GLU A 100 -11.37 -2.63 5.07
N LEU A 101 -10.99 -1.49 4.45
CA LEU A 101 -11.80 -0.89 3.38
C LEU A 101 -11.94 -1.82 2.18
N GLY A 102 -10.84 -2.42 1.72
CA GLY A 102 -10.89 -3.39 0.61
C GLY A 102 -11.82 -4.57 0.91
N SER A 103 -11.69 -5.14 2.12
CA SER A 103 -12.52 -6.25 2.58
C SER A 103 -14.01 -5.88 2.69
N ALA A 104 -14.33 -4.68 3.19
CA ALA A 104 -15.70 -4.19 3.26
C ALA A 104 -16.31 -4.00 1.87
N LEU A 105 -15.53 -3.44 0.92
CA LEU A 105 -15.96 -3.29 -0.47
C LEU A 105 -16.15 -4.64 -1.16
N SER A 106 -15.27 -5.62 -0.95
CA SER A 106 -15.45 -6.97 -1.51
C SER A 106 -16.73 -7.64 -0.99
N ARG A 107 -17.05 -7.49 0.30
CA ARG A 107 -18.32 -7.98 0.88
C ARG A 107 -19.53 -7.27 0.27
N LEU A 108 -19.47 -5.94 0.13
CA LEU A 108 -20.53 -5.17 -0.53
C LEU A 108 -20.80 -5.69 -1.95
N MET A 109 -19.74 -5.95 -2.72
CA MET A 109 -19.88 -6.47 -4.08
C MET A 109 -20.48 -7.88 -4.10
N MET A 110 -20.06 -8.77 -3.20
CA MET A 110 -20.68 -10.09 -3.05
C MET A 110 -22.18 -9.99 -2.72
N VAL A 111 -22.55 -9.19 -1.73
CA VAL A 111 -23.94 -9.03 -1.30
C VAL A 111 -24.79 -8.42 -2.43
N SER A 112 -24.25 -7.42 -3.14
CA SER A 112 -24.96 -6.76 -4.25
C SER A 112 -25.34 -7.68 -5.41
N GLU A 113 -24.65 -8.81 -5.60
CA GLU A 113 -25.03 -9.81 -6.62
C GLU A 113 -26.38 -10.47 -6.33
N GLN A 114 -26.82 -10.47 -5.08
CA GLN A 114 -28.12 -11.02 -4.65
C GLN A 114 -29.29 -10.07 -4.95
N TYR A 115 -29.02 -8.85 -5.43
CA TYR A 115 -30.02 -7.82 -5.70
C TYR A 115 -30.11 -7.55 -7.22
N PRO A 116 -31.09 -8.14 -7.93
CA PRO A 116 -31.18 -8.04 -9.40
C PRO A 116 -31.28 -6.60 -9.92
N ASN A 117 -31.98 -5.73 -9.20
CA ASN A 117 -32.13 -4.31 -9.56
C ASN A 117 -30.78 -3.58 -9.52
N LEU A 118 -29.97 -3.79 -8.48
CA LEU A 118 -28.62 -3.23 -8.39
C LEU A 118 -27.71 -3.82 -9.47
N LYS A 119 -27.83 -5.12 -9.73
CA LYS A 119 -27.06 -5.79 -10.79
C LYS A 119 -27.38 -5.24 -12.18
N ALA A 120 -28.63 -4.90 -12.44
CA ALA A 120 -29.08 -4.29 -13.70
C ALA A 120 -28.84 -2.77 -13.76
N ASN A 121 -28.46 -2.13 -12.65
CA ASN A 121 -28.21 -0.70 -12.61
C ASN A 121 -26.87 -0.38 -13.30
N GLN A 122 -26.94 0.34 -14.42
CA GLN A 122 -25.74 0.71 -15.20
C GLN A 122 -24.73 1.51 -14.37
N GLY A 123 -25.19 2.47 -13.57
CA GLY A 123 -24.31 3.28 -12.72
C GLY A 123 -23.59 2.44 -11.67
N PHE A 124 -24.25 1.43 -11.09
CA PHE A 124 -23.61 0.49 -10.18
C PHE A 124 -22.59 -0.39 -10.90
N SER A 125 -22.93 -0.91 -12.09
CA SER A 125 -22.00 -1.69 -12.93
C SER A 125 -20.74 -0.89 -13.27
N ASP A 126 -20.89 0.38 -13.67
CA ASP A 126 -19.75 1.25 -13.99
C ASP A 126 -18.85 1.49 -12.76
N LEU A 127 -19.46 1.71 -11.59
CA LEU A 127 -18.71 1.88 -10.34
C LEU A 127 -17.97 0.62 -9.93
N ARG A 128 -18.52 -0.57 -10.18
CA ARG A 128 -17.84 -1.86 -9.96
C ARG A 128 -16.60 -1.98 -10.82
N VAL A 129 -16.71 -1.68 -12.11
CA VAL A 129 -15.58 -1.71 -13.06
C VAL A 129 -14.51 -0.71 -12.64
N GLN A 130 -14.90 0.50 -12.23
CA GLN A 130 -13.95 1.50 -11.73
C GLN A 130 -13.25 1.05 -10.45
N LEU A 131 -13.98 0.42 -9.53
CA LEU A 131 -13.40 -0.10 -8.30
C LEU A 131 -12.42 -1.24 -8.60
N GLU A 132 -12.79 -2.21 -9.42
CA GLU A 132 -11.91 -3.30 -9.86
C GLU A 132 -10.63 -2.75 -10.52
N GLY A 133 -10.79 -1.81 -11.45
CA GLY A 133 -9.68 -1.12 -12.09
C GLY A 133 -8.78 -0.41 -11.08
N THR A 134 -9.36 0.16 -10.01
CA THR A 134 -8.60 0.80 -8.93
C THR A 134 -7.85 -0.23 -8.08
N GLU A 135 -8.45 -1.35 -7.72
CA GLU A 135 -7.79 -2.44 -6.96
C GLU A 135 -6.62 -3.06 -7.75
N ASN A 136 -6.79 -3.22 -9.06
CA ASN A 136 -5.70 -3.67 -9.94
C ASN A 136 -4.54 -2.66 -9.96
N ARG A 137 -4.85 -1.35 -10.03
CA ARG A 137 -3.83 -0.29 -9.98
C ARG A 137 -3.16 -0.19 -8.60
N VAL A 138 -3.89 -0.39 -7.50
CA VAL A 138 -3.32 -0.50 -6.15
C VAL A 138 -2.32 -1.64 -6.11
N THR A 139 -2.67 -2.82 -6.64
CA THR A 139 -1.78 -3.98 -6.68
C THR A 139 -0.48 -3.68 -7.43
N VAL A 140 -0.59 -3.05 -8.61
CA VAL A 140 0.57 -2.66 -9.41
C VAL A 140 1.42 -1.59 -8.70
N ALA A 141 0.79 -0.57 -8.12
CA ALA A 141 1.48 0.50 -7.39
C ALA A 141 2.24 -0.05 -6.17
N ARG A 142 1.61 -0.95 -5.41
CA ARG A 142 2.26 -1.65 -4.29
C ARG A 142 3.47 -2.44 -4.76
N ASN A 143 3.37 -3.15 -5.88
CA ASN A 143 4.50 -3.93 -6.40
C ASN A 143 5.67 -3.03 -6.84
N ARG A 144 5.39 -1.89 -7.50
CA ARG A 144 6.42 -0.89 -7.82
C ARG A 144 7.09 -0.32 -6.57
N TYR A 145 6.33 -0.03 -5.52
CA TYR A 145 6.87 0.40 -4.24
C TYR A 145 7.75 -0.68 -3.59
N ILE A 146 7.33 -1.95 -3.59
CA ILE A 146 8.13 -3.08 -3.09
C ILE A 146 9.48 -3.14 -3.81
N GLN A 147 9.48 -3.01 -5.14
CA GLN A 147 10.72 -3.03 -5.94
C GLN A 147 11.64 -1.83 -5.62
N ALA A 148 11.08 -0.63 -5.46
CA ALA A 148 11.86 0.56 -5.09
C ALA A 148 12.48 0.40 -3.68
N VAL A 149 11.69 -0.07 -2.71
CA VAL A 149 12.18 -0.37 -1.35
C VAL A 149 13.22 -1.47 -1.36
N GLN A 150 13.06 -2.51 -2.18
CA GLN A 150 14.05 -3.57 -2.32
C GLN A 150 15.39 -3.00 -2.80
N ALA A 151 15.39 -2.20 -3.86
CA ALA A 151 16.62 -1.57 -4.37
C ALA A 151 17.29 -0.69 -3.30
N TYR A 152 16.52 0.15 -2.60
CA TYR A 152 17.02 0.98 -1.51
C TYR A 152 17.60 0.13 -0.36
N ASN A 153 16.88 -0.89 0.08
CA ASN A 153 17.29 -1.74 1.21
C ASN A 153 18.51 -2.59 0.89
N VAL A 154 18.67 -3.04 -0.36
CA VAL A 154 19.90 -3.71 -0.82
C VAL A 154 21.08 -2.76 -0.72
N LEU A 155 20.95 -1.51 -1.19
CA LEU A 155 22.02 -0.51 -1.07
C LEU A 155 22.35 -0.19 0.40
N ALA A 156 21.33 -0.05 1.25
CA ALA A 156 21.48 0.21 2.69
C ALA A 156 22.25 -0.91 3.42
N ARG A 157 22.18 -2.15 2.92
CA ARG A 157 22.75 -3.34 3.58
C ARG A 157 24.03 -3.87 2.93
N SER A 158 24.36 -3.42 1.72
CA SER A 158 25.53 -3.91 0.98
C SER A 158 26.81 -3.19 1.39
N PHE A 159 27.93 -3.90 1.43
CA PHE A 159 29.25 -3.28 1.59
C PHE A 159 29.75 -2.73 0.24
N PRO A 160 30.36 -1.52 0.17
CA PRO A 160 30.69 -0.63 1.28
C PRO A 160 29.61 0.41 1.64
N SER A 161 28.50 0.49 0.90
CA SER A 161 27.46 1.53 1.07
C SER A 161 26.74 1.50 2.42
N ASN A 162 26.74 0.36 3.12
CA ASN A 162 26.22 0.23 4.48
C ASN A 162 26.94 1.12 5.49
N LEU A 163 28.24 1.41 5.29
CA LEU A 163 28.99 2.35 6.14
C LEU A 163 28.45 3.77 5.97
N THR A 164 28.16 4.18 4.73
CA THR A 164 27.49 5.44 4.44
C THR A 164 26.09 5.47 5.05
N ALA A 165 25.34 4.38 4.96
CA ALA A 165 24.05 4.27 5.62
C ALA A 165 24.14 4.48 7.14
N MET A 166 25.14 3.88 7.81
CA MET A 166 25.36 4.08 9.24
C MET A 166 25.75 5.52 9.59
N VAL A 167 26.65 6.13 8.83
CA VAL A 167 27.14 7.51 9.07
C VAL A 167 26.03 8.54 8.86
N PHE A 168 25.19 8.37 7.84
CA PHE A 168 24.12 9.31 7.50
C PHE A 168 22.74 8.92 8.06
N GLY A 169 22.64 7.81 8.79
CA GLY A 169 21.40 7.34 9.41
C GLY A 169 20.35 6.81 8.42
N TYR A 170 20.76 6.31 7.26
CA TYR A 170 19.84 5.71 6.28
C TYR A 170 19.38 4.33 6.74
N GLN A 171 18.17 4.28 7.28
CA GLN A 171 17.55 3.06 7.77
C GLN A 171 16.82 2.31 6.65
N PRO A 172 16.79 0.96 6.69
CA PRO A 172 15.93 0.19 5.80
C PRO A 172 14.47 0.63 5.90
N LYS A 173 13.82 0.79 4.75
CA LYS A 173 12.42 1.20 4.65
C LYS A 173 11.48 0.01 4.79
N PRO A 174 10.30 0.19 5.42
CA PRO A 174 9.27 -0.83 5.49
C PRO A 174 8.71 -1.10 4.10
N SER A 175 8.40 -2.36 3.83
CA SER A 175 7.80 -2.81 2.57
C SER A 175 6.41 -3.38 2.83
N PHE A 176 5.60 -3.47 1.78
CA PHE A 176 4.38 -4.27 1.84
C PHE A 176 4.73 -5.75 2.00
N SER A 177 4.15 -6.38 3.02
CA SER A 177 4.20 -7.82 3.22
C SER A 177 2.78 -8.38 3.28
N VAL A 178 2.67 -9.70 3.41
CA VAL A 178 1.37 -10.30 3.67
C VAL A 178 1.02 -10.05 5.13
N GLN A 179 -0.18 -9.53 5.38
CA GLN A 179 -0.63 -9.12 6.72
C GLN A 179 -0.62 -10.28 7.72
N ASN A 180 -0.71 -11.52 7.23
CA ASN A 180 -0.68 -12.72 8.05
C ASN A 180 0.04 -13.87 7.31
N GLU A 181 1.37 -13.84 7.28
CA GLU A 181 2.21 -14.91 6.71
C GLU A 181 1.94 -16.27 7.38
N ALA A 182 1.57 -16.27 8.67
CA ALA A 182 1.24 -17.47 9.41
C ALA A 182 -0.06 -18.13 8.91
N ALA A 183 -1.08 -17.35 8.54
CA ALA A 183 -2.34 -17.89 8.00
C ALA A 183 -2.19 -18.52 6.60
N ILE A 184 -1.19 -18.11 5.83
CA ILE A 184 -0.87 -18.71 4.52
C ILE A 184 -0.19 -20.07 4.71
N SER A 185 0.51 -20.24 5.82
CA SER A 185 1.22 -21.48 6.14
C SER A 185 0.28 -22.57 6.68
N THR A 186 -0.95 -22.21 7.06
CA THR A 186 -2.01 -23.15 7.46
C THR A 186 -2.91 -23.49 6.27
N PRO A 187 -2.99 -24.76 5.83
CA PRO A 187 -3.93 -25.16 4.79
C PRO A 187 -5.38 -24.81 5.18
N PRO A 188 -6.22 -24.36 4.24
CA PRO A 188 -7.62 -24.12 4.54
C PRO A 188 -8.29 -25.43 4.99
N VAL A 189 -8.86 -25.43 6.19
CA VAL A 189 -9.65 -26.55 6.68
C VAL A 189 -11.01 -26.49 5.99
N VAL A 190 -11.20 -27.32 4.98
CA VAL A 190 -12.49 -27.48 4.31
C VAL A 190 -13.29 -28.52 5.08
N ASP A 191 -14.23 -28.07 5.91
CA ASP A 191 -15.19 -28.93 6.61
C ASP A 191 -16.57 -28.84 5.96
N PHE A 192 -17.01 -29.95 5.37
CA PHE A 192 -18.32 -30.08 4.73
C PHE A 192 -19.44 -30.48 5.71
N ASN A 193 -19.16 -30.62 7.01
CA ASN A 193 -20.13 -31.12 7.99
C ASN A 193 -21.00 -30.06 8.68
N LYS A 194 -21.04 -28.81 8.20
CA LYS A 194 -22.03 -27.83 8.69
C LYS A 194 -23.38 -28.11 8.05
N LYS A 195 -24.18 -28.95 8.72
CA LYS A 195 -25.64 -28.98 8.61
C LYS A 195 -26.24 -27.76 9.31
#